data_AF-A0A937PTC0-F1
#
_entry.id   AF-A0A937PTC0-F1
#
_cell.length_a   1.000
_cell.length_b   1.000
_cell.length_c   1.000
_cell.angle_alpha   90.00
_cell.angle_beta   90.00
_cell.angle_gamma   90.00
#
_symmetry.space_group_name_H-M   'P 1'
#
loop_
_entity.id
_entity.type
_entity.pdbx_description
1 polymer ?
#
loop_
_entity_poly.entity_id
_entity_poly.type
_entity_poly.pdbx_seq_one_letter_code
_entity_poly.pdbx_strand_id
1 'polypeptide(L)'
;KLIPDLGHFLMDWIEACKDPSRKTACDFEYSGNMMEMMMLGLVAYRFPGKKLEYDAKAGKVTNIAEANQYLGKEYRDGWVLDG
;
A
#
# COMPACT_ATOMS: atom_id res chain seq x y z
N LYS A 1 8.59 -27.82 7.28
CA LYS A 1 9.24 -27.69 5.96
C LYS A 1 9.87 -26.31 5.93
N LEU A 2 11.20 -26.20 5.89
CA LEU A 2 11.86 -24.89 5.84
C LEU A 2 11.67 -24.27 4.46
N ILE A 3 11.52 -22.95 4.42
CA ILE A 3 11.50 -22.19 3.17
C ILE A 3 12.90 -22.32 2.54
N PRO A 4 13.02 -22.50 1.20
CA PRO A 4 14.32 -22.52 0.53
C PRO A 4 15.11 -21.25 0.80
N ASP A 5 16.44 -21.33 0.72
CA ASP A 5 17.30 -20.15 0.69
C ASP A 5 16.90 -19.28 -0.50
N LEU A 6 16.40 -18.07 -0.21
CA LEU A 6 15.97 -17.08 -1.19
C LEU A 6 17.17 -16.31 -1.79
N GLY A 7 18.39 -16.63 -1.34
CA GLY A 7 19.59 -15.87 -1.65
C GLY A 7 19.70 -14.60 -0.81
N HIS A 8 20.78 -13.85 -1.02
CA HIS A 8 20.98 -12.57 -0.36
C HIS A 8 20.06 -11.52 -0.99
N PHE A 9 19.09 -10.98 -0.23
CA PHE A 9 18.20 -9.89 -0.67
C PHE A 9 18.93 -8.72 -1.34
N LEU A 10 20.17 -8.44 -0.91
CA LEU A 10 21.02 -7.42 -1.52
C LEU A 10 21.35 -7.74 -2.99
N MET A 11 21.64 -9.00 -3.31
CA MET A 11 21.98 -9.41 -4.68
C MET A 11 20.76 -9.38 -5.60
N ASP A 12 19.58 -9.79 -5.12
CA ASP A 12 18.33 -9.68 -5.86
C ASP A 12 18.04 -8.21 -6.26
N TRP A 13 18.25 -7.28 -5.32
CA TRP A 13 18.15 -5.85 -5.59
C TRP A 13 19.20 -5.35 -6.59
N ILE A 14 20.48 -5.71 -6.42
CA ILE A 14 21.55 -5.31 -7.34
C ILE A 14 21.27 -5.79 -8.76
N GLU A 15 20.77 -7.01 -8.92
CA GLU A 15 20.47 -7.58 -10.23
C GLU A 15 19.27 -6.91 -10.88
N ALA A 16 18.20 -6.62 -10.13
CA ALA A 16 17.06 -5.86 -10.62
C ALA A 16 17.43 -4.42 -11.02
N CYS A 17 18.40 -3.78 -10.34
CA CYS A 17 18.90 -2.48 -10.76
C CYS A 17 19.67 -2.52 -12.09
N LYS A 18 20.25 -3.67 -12.46
CA LYS A 18 21.02 -3.85 -13.70
C LYS A 18 20.17 -4.32 -14.87
N ASP A 19 19.07 -5.02 -14.59
CA ASP A 19 18.17 -5.57 -15.59
C ASP A 19 16.73 -5.13 -15.29
N PRO A 20 16.18 -4.17 -16.04
CA PRO A 20 14.83 -3.65 -15.82
C PRO A 20 13.72 -4.69 -16.11
N SER A 21 14.04 -5.84 -16.73
CA SER A 21 13.07 -6.93 -16.91
C SER A 21 12.87 -7.76 -15.64
N ARG A 22 13.73 -7.59 -14.64
CA ARG A 22 13.66 -8.32 -13.36
C ARG A 22 12.87 -7.54 -12.31
N LYS A 23 12.09 -8.26 -11.51
CA LYS A 23 11.44 -7.74 -10.31
C LYS A 23 12.21 -8.16 -9.06
N THR A 24 12.27 -7.28 -8.06
CA THR A 24 12.73 -7.66 -6.73
C THR A 24 11.63 -8.41 -5.99
N ALA A 25 12.00 -9.20 -4.98
CA ALA A 25 11.03 -9.84 -4.09
C ALA A 25 10.15 -8.84 -3.31
N CYS A 26 10.58 -7.57 -3.20
CA CYS A 26 9.95 -6.51 -2.42
C CYS A 26 9.71 -5.27 -3.28
N ASP A 27 8.96 -5.41 -4.38
CA ASP A 27 8.69 -4.27 -5.27
C ASP A 27 7.70 -3.25 -4.66
N PHE A 28 7.56 -2.10 -5.32
CA PHE A 28 6.66 -1.03 -4.87
C PHE A 28 5.18 -1.42 -4.93
N GLU A 29 4.79 -2.29 -5.84
CA GLU A 29 3.40 -2.75 -5.97
C GLU A 29 3.04 -3.65 -4.78
N TYR A 30 3.89 -4.64 -4.48
CA TYR A 30 3.77 -5.49 -3.31
C TYR A 30 3.72 -4.66 -2.02
N SER A 31 4.68 -3.75 -1.87
CA SER A 31 4.79 -2.91 -0.67
C SER A 31 3.60 -1.95 -0.55
N GLY A 32 3.16 -1.36 -1.66
CA GLY A 32 2.01 -0.45 -1.73
C GLY A 32 0.72 -1.14 -1.32
N ASN A 33 0.42 -2.30 -1.91
CA ASN A 33 -0.78 -3.09 -1.60
C ASN A 33 -0.81 -3.54 -0.14
N MET A 34 0.33 -3.98 0.41
CA MET A 34 0.44 -4.36 1.81
C MET A 34 0.16 -3.16 2.73
N MET A 35 0.78 -2.02 2.46
CA MET A 35 0.59 -0.81 3.26
C MET A 35 -0.83 -0.29 3.19
N GLU A 36 -1.45 -0.30 2.02
CA GLU A 36 -2.87 0.07 1.84
C GLU A 36 -3.78 -0.80 2.71
N MET A 37 -3.60 -2.13 2.66
CA MET A 37 -4.37 -3.06 3.50
C MET A 37 -4.19 -2.79 5.01
N MET A 38 -2.94 -2.55 5.44
CA MET A 38 -2.66 -2.22 6.85
C MET A 38 -3.35 -0.93 7.28
N MET A 39 -3.31 0.11 6.44
CA MET A 39 -3.96 1.39 6.72
C MET A 39 -5.49 1.26 6.78
N LEU A 40 -6.10 0.46 5.91
CA LEU A 40 -7.54 0.15 5.97
C LEU A 40 -7.93 -0.52 7.29
N GLY A 41 -7.06 -1.37 7.85
CA GLY A 41 -7.25 -1.94 9.18
C GLY A 41 -7.36 -0.86 10.28
N LEU A 42 -6.52 0.17 10.22
CA LEU A 42 -6.57 1.30 11.14
C LEU A 42 -7.83 2.15 10.96
N VAL A 43 -8.33 2.30 9.73
CA VAL A 43 -9.61 2.97 9.49
C VAL A 43 -10.74 2.14 10.06
N ALA A 44 -10.78 0.83 9.78
CA ALA A 44 -11.82 -0.08 10.29
C ALA A 44 -11.89 -0.10 11.82
N TYR A 45 -10.75 0.00 12.52
CA TYR A 45 -10.70 0.10 13.98
C TYR A 45 -11.53 1.27 14.54
N ARG A 46 -11.71 2.36 13.78
CA ARG A 46 -12.51 3.52 14.19
C ARG A 46 -14.02 3.32 14.04
N PHE A 47 -14.46 2.25 13.35
CA PHE A 47 -15.86 1.96 13.08
C PHE A 47 -16.25 0.58 13.64
N PRO A 48 -16.30 0.43 14.99
CA PRO A 48 -16.58 -0.86 15.62
C PRO A 48 -17.93 -1.44 15.19
N GLY A 49 -17.94 -2.74 14.90
CA GLY A 49 -19.15 -3.45 14.46
C GLY A 49 -19.60 -3.14 13.02
N LYS A 50 -18.86 -2.32 12.28
CA LYS A 50 -19.14 -2.00 10.88
C LYS A 50 -18.08 -2.61 9.97
N LYS A 51 -18.51 -3.24 8.88
CA LYS A 51 -17.63 -3.70 7.81
C LYS A 51 -17.43 -2.56 6.81
N LEU A 52 -16.17 -2.23 6.48
CA LEU A 52 -15.87 -1.31 5.39
C LEU A 52 -15.92 -2.07 4.04
N GLU A 53 -16.61 -1.50 3.06
CA GLU A 53 -16.53 -1.91 1.66
C GLU A 53 -15.62 -0.91 0.95
N TYR A 54 -14.53 -1.41 0.35
CA TYR A 54 -13.46 -0.59 -0.22
C TYR A 54 -13.27 -0.89 -1.71
N ASP A 55 -13.30 0.16 -2.52
CA ASP A 55 -12.89 0.12 -3.92
C ASP A 55 -11.42 0.55 -4.03
N ALA A 56 -10.53 -0.43 -4.18
CA ALA A 56 -9.09 -0.21 -4.31
C ALA A 56 -8.70 0.52 -5.60
N LYS A 57 -9.50 0.46 -6.66
CA LYS A 57 -9.22 1.21 -7.89
C LYS A 57 -9.53 2.69 -7.72
N ALA A 58 -10.62 3.00 -7.03
CA ALA A 58 -11.02 4.38 -6.74
C ALA A 58 -10.34 4.95 -5.49
N GLY A 59 -9.73 4.10 -4.66
CA GLY A 59 -9.09 4.49 -3.40
C GLY A 59 -10.09 4.92 -2.31
N LYS A 60 -11.31 4.36 -2.28
CA LYS A 60 -12.42 4.89 -1.45
C LYS A 60 -13.28 3.82 -0.80
N VAL A 61 -13.78 4.12 0.40
CA VAL A 61 -14.85 3.37 1.07
C VAL A 61 -16.20 3.75 0.48
N THR A 62 -16.98 2.77 0.05
CA THR A 62 -18.24 2.96 -0.69
C THR A 62 -19.48 2.97 0.19
N ASN A 63 -19.42 2.38 1.37
CA ASN A 63 -20.59 2.14 2.23
C ASN A 63 -20.66 3.04 3.48
N ILE A 64 -19.57 3.71 3.85
CA ILE A 64 -19.48 4.60 5.03
C ILE A 64 -18.68 5.84 4.62
N ALA A 65 -19.39 6.88 4.20
CA ALA A 65 -18.78 8.08 3.62
C ALA A 65 -17.80 8.75 4.58
N GLU A 66 -18.10 8.77 5.88
CA GLU A 66 -17.25 9.38 6.91
C GLU A 66 -15.91 8.67 7.07
N ALA A 67 -15.78 7.40 6.65
CA ALA A 67 -14.51 6.69 6.73
C ALA A 67 -13.45 7.28 5.79
N ASN A 68 -13.88 7.87 4.67
CA ASN A 68 -12.97 8.44 3.67
C ASN A 68 -12.14 9.62 4.20
N GLN A 69 -12.59 10.29 5.26
CA GLN A 69 -11.80 11.37 5.90
C GLN A 69 -10.46 10.88 6.46
N TYR A 70 -10.34 9.56 6.74
CA TYR A 70 -9.13 8.96 7.29
C TYR A 70 -8.22 8.33 6.23
N LEU A 71 -8.63 8.30 4.96
CA LEU A 71 -7.84 7.75 3.84
C LEU A 71 -6.91 8.78 3.22
N GLY A 72 -7.08 10.04 3.56
CA GLY A 72 -6.27 11.15 3.03
C GLY A 72 -5.86 12.11 4.12
N LYS A 73 -5.12 13.13 3.71
CA LYS A 73 -4.78 14.27 4.53
C LYS A 73 -4.97 15.53 3.71
N GLU A 74 -5.35 16.62 4.37
CA GLU A 74 -5.25 17.94 3.77
C GLU A 74 -3.77 18.31 3.70
N TYR A 75 -3.31 18.62 2.49
CA TYR A 75 -1.96 19.13 2.29
C TYR A 75 -1.93 20.62 2.64
N ARG A 76 -0.79 21.09 3.15
CA ARG A 76 -0.60 22.51 3.47
C ARG A 76 -0.67 23.35 2.19
N ASP A 77 -1.28 24.53 2.29
CA ASP A 77 -1.29 25.52 1.22
C ASP A 77 0.12 25.74 0.61
N GLY A 78 0.17 25.75 -0.72
CA GLY A 78 1.40 25.87 -1.51
C GLY A 78 2.15 24.55 -1.76
N TRP A 79 1.73 23.43 -1.17
CA TRP A 79 2.19 22.09 -1.58
C TRP A 79 1.22 21.50 -2.59
N VAL A 80 1.41 21.86 -3.86
CA VAL A 80 0.73 21.24 -5.00
C VAL A 80 1.65 20.17 -5.55
N LEU A 81 1.10 18.98 -5.80
CA LEU A 81 1.82 17.95 -6.54
C LEU A 81 1.68 18.28 -8.03
N ASP A 82 2.63 19.01 -8.58
CA ASP A 82 2.73 19.19 -10.03
C ASP A 82 3.25 17.88 -10.60
N GLY A 83 2.33 17.08 -11.16
CA GLY A 83 2.62 15.81 -11.81
C GLY A 83 3.37 15.99 -13.12
#